data_AF-A0A1Y1HRB3-F1
#
_entry.id   AF-A0A1Y1HRB3-F1
#
_cell.length_a   1.000
_cell.length_b   1.000
_cell.length_c   1.000
_cell.angle_alpha   90.00
_cell.angle_beta   90.00
_cell.angle_gamma   90.00
#
_symmetry.space_group_name_H-M   'P 1'
#
loop_
_entity.id
_entity.type
_entity.pdbx_description
1 polymer ?
#
loop_
_entity_poly.entity_id
_entity_poly.type
_entity_poly.pdbx_seq_one_letter_code
_entity_poly.pdbx_strand_id
1 'polypeptide(L)'
;MAFAALRRALGPGNNGLLGGAGLRFMSTPRVQDRIINVIAVDEDGIRHRIKGLIGHNLMEALKLSGFESEARHPSSDRLDACSGNCEVTIANEWLDKVPERTEDELEVLRDVTKRVTKNHRLGCQIQLTKDLDGMVVSKVEEKPFEIP
;
A
#
# COMPACT_ATOMS: atom_id res chain seq x y z
N MET A 1 -55.19 27.22 25.64
CA MET A 1 -54.98 25.93 24.96
C MET A 1 -53.59 25.45 25.36
N ALA A 2 -53.44 24.74 26.48
CA ALA A 2 -53.73 23.32 26.71
C ALA A 2 -52.46 22.45 26.53
N PHE A 3 -51.97 21.94 27.68
CA PHE A 3 -51.30 20.66 27.97
C PHE A 3 -50.02 20.27 27.18
N ALA A 4 -48.86 20.06 27.83
CA ALA A 4 -48.41 18.81 28.53
C ALA A 4 -48.48 17.58 27.59
N ALA A 5 -47.54 16.64 27.47
CA ALA A 5 -46.46 16.08 28.29
C ALA A 5 -45.48 15.39 27.29
N LEU A 6 -44.23 15.02 27.60
CA LEU A 6 -43.92 13.82 28.39
C LEU A 6 -42.41 13.79 28.69
N ARG A 7 -42.09 13.56 29.96
CA ARG A 7 -40.76 13.29 30.51
C ARG A 7 -40.84 11.92 31.18
N ARG A 8 -39.87 11.03 30.94
CA ARG A 8 -39.33 9.97 31.84
C ARG A 8 -38.44 9.03 30.99
N ALA A 9 -37.12 9.03 31.17
CA ALA A 9 -36.36 8.38 32.25
C ALA A 9 -36.44 6.86 32.20
N LEU A 10 -35.29 6.19 32.09
CA LEU A 10 -34.80 5.13 32.99
C LEU A 10 -33.60 4.41 32.33
N GLY A 11 -32.43 4.52 32.95
CA GLY A 11 -31.42 3.46 32.86
C GLY A 11 -31.83 2.28 33.74
N PRO A 12 -31.14 1.15 33.61
CA PRO A 12 -30.53 0.59 34.81
C PRO A 12 -29.06 0.25 34.57
N GLY A 13 -28.23 0.62 35.54
CA GLY A 13 -26.99 -0.11 35.79
C GLY A 13 -27.32 -1.50 36.31
N ASN A 14 -26.51 -2.49 35.96
CA ASN A 14 -26.52 -3.78 36.61
C ASN A 14 -25.11 -4.14 37.09
N ASN A 15 -24.98 -4.31 38.40
CA ASN A 15 -23.86 -4.91 39.09
C ASN A 15 -24.03 -6.44 39.05
N GLY A 16 -22.95 -7.19 38.87
CA GLY A 16 -22.98 -8.64 39.06
C GLY A 16 -21.67 -9.33 38.74
N LEU A 17 -20.90 -9.60 39.79
CA LEU A 17 -19.77 -10.54 39.83
C LEU A 17 -20.13 -11.88 39.18
N LEU A 18 -19.13 -12.59 38.64
CA LEU A 18 -18.72 -13.96 39.03
C LEU A 18 -17.57 -14.41 38.11
N GLY A 19 -16.54 -15.01 38.70
CA GLY A 19 -15.31 -15.43 38.02
C GLY A 19 -15.47 -16.66 37.13
N GLY A 20 -14.46 -16.88 36.29
CA GLY A 20 -14.25 -18.15 35.58
C GLY A 20 -13.88 -17.99 34.11
N ALA A 21 -12.67 -18.45 33.77
CA ALA A 21 -12.15 -18.73 32.43
C ALA A 21 -12.06 -17.54 31.46
N GLY A 22 -10.87 -16.95 31.37
CA GLY A 22 -10.50 -16.04 30.28
C GLY A 22 -10.46 -16.75 28.93
N LEU A 23 -11.61 -16.87 28.27
CA LEU A 23 -11.62 -16.94 26.81
C LEU A 23 -11.18 -15.57 26.31
N ARG A 24 -9.95 -15.50 25.79
CA ARG A 24 -9.50 -14.34 25.01
C ARG A 24 -10.49 -14.19 23.85
N PHE A 25 -11.33 -13.15 23.90
CA PHE A 25 -12.07 -12.68 22.75
C PHE A 25 -11.03 -12.32 21.68
N MET A 26 -10.77 -13.23 20.75
CA MET A 26 -10.06 -12.89 19.52
C MET A 26 -11.02 -12.02 18.73
N SER A 27 -10.89 -10.71 18.86
CA SER A 27 -11.60 -9.74 18.04
C SER A 27 -11.34 -10.10 16.58
N THR A 28 -12.42 -10.31 15.81
CA THR A 28 -12.34 -10.51 14.36
C THR A 28 -11.49 -9.40 13.75
N PRO A 29 -10.52 -9.70 12.86
CA PRO A 29 -9.68 -8.69 12.24
C PRO A 29 -10.59 -7.66 11.55
N ARG A 30 -10.49 -6.39 11.97
CA ARG A 30 -11.23 -5.33 11.30
C ARG A 30 -10.54 -5.03 9.97
N VAL A 31 -11.30 -4.57 8.98
CA VAL A 31 -10.73 -4.16 7.68
C VAL A 31 -9.63 -3.11 7.86
N GLN A 32 -9.76 -2.27 8.89
CA GLN A 32 -8.77 -1.25 9.28
C GLN A 32 -7.41 -1.83 9.67
N ASP A 33 -7.36 -3.06 10.21
CA ASP A 33 -6.11 -3.72 10.60
C ASP A 33 -5.31 -4.22 9.39
N ARG A 34 -5.89 -4.11 8.18
CA ARG A 34 -5.29 -4.54 6.90
C ARG A 34 -4.83 -3.38 6.03
N ILE A 35 -4.91 -2.14 6.52
CA ILE A 35 -4.46 -0.97 5.76
C ILE A 35 -3.05 -0.61 6.22
N ILE A 36 -2.14 -0.46 5.27
CA ILE A 36 -0.79 0.05 5.48
C ILE A 36 -0.59 1.35 4.70
N ASN A 37 0.39 2.14 5.10
CA ASN A 37 0.79 3.35 4.42
C ASN A 37 2.05 3.09 3.61
N VAL A 38 2.08 3.55 2.37
CA VAL A 38 3.26 3.56 1.51
C VAL A 38 3.55 5.01 1.15
N ILE A 39 4.82 5.39 1.15
CA ILE A 39 5.28 6.71 0.73
C ILE A 39 5.91 6.53 -0.64
N ALA A 40 5.21 6.99 -1.68
CA ALA A 40 5.77 7.05 -3.02
C ALA A 40 6.45 8.41 -3.23
N VAL A 41 7.67 8.40 -3.75
CA VAL A 41 8.45 9.57 -4.09
C VAL A 41 8.40 9.72 -5.61
N ASP A 42 7.99 10.90 -6.06
CA ASP A 42 7.96 11.26 -7.47
C ASP A 42 9.33 11.77 -7.95
N GLU A 43 9.45 12.02 -9.25
CA GLU A 43 10.66 12.53 -9.91
C GLU A 43 11.09 13.90 -9.35
N ASP A 44 10.13 14.72 -8.96
CA ASP A 44 10.37 16.01 -8.28
C ASP A 44 10.81 15.86 -6.80
N GLY A 45 10.92 14.63 -6.30
CA GLY A 45 11.22 14.34 -4.90
C GLY A 45 10.05 14.57 -3.95
N ILE A 46 8.84 14.82 -4.49
CA ILE A 46 7.62 15.01 -3.70
C ILE A 46 7.17 13.66 -3.14
N ARG A 47 6.81 13.65 -1.86
CA ARG A 47 6.39 12.44 -1.14
C ARG A 47 4.88 12.36 -1.08
N HIS A 48 4.31 11.33 -1.68
CA HIS A 48 2.88 11.05 -1.70
C HIS A 48 2.56 9.90 -0.76
N ARG A 49 1.59 10.12 0.13
CA ARG A 49 1.17 9.10 1.11
C ARG A 49 -0.01 8.31 0.54
N ILE A 50 0.23 7.03 0.35
CA ILE A 50 -0.66 6.09 -0.32
C ILE A 50 -1.14 5.05 0.69
N LYS A 51 -2.40 4.65 0.58
CA LYS A 51 -2.97 3.57 1.39
C LYS A 51 -2.95 2.28 0.59
N GLY A 52 -2.24 1.28 1.10
CA GLY A 52 -2.23 -0.07 0.56
C GLY A 52 -3.03 -1.03 1.43
N LEU A 53 -3.56 -2.09 0.82
CA LEU A 53 -4.18 -3.20 1.55
C LEU A 53 -3.18 -4.35 1.67
N ILE A 54 -3.07 -4.96 2.85
CA ILE A 54 -2.27 -6.16 3.06
C ILE A 54 -2.76 -7.27 2.13
N GLY A 55 -1.83 -7.91 1.43
CA GLY A 55 -2.09 -8.95 0.44
C GLY A 55 -2.26 -8.45 -0.99
N HIS A 56 -2.41 -7.14 -1.21
CA HIS A 56 -2.32 -6.56 -2.56
C HIS A 56 -0.85 -6.42 -2.96
N ASN A 57 -0.60 -6.30 -4.27
CA ASN A 57 0.73 -5.93 -4.73
C ASN A 57 0.95 -4.41 -4.61
N LEU A 58 2.22 -3.99 -4.52
CA LEU A 58 2.58 -2.58 -4.41
C LEU A 58 2.02 -1.76 -5.58
N MET A 59 2.05 -2.31 -6.80
CA MET A 59 1.56 -1.61 -8.00
C MET A 59 0.05 -1.32 -7.95
N GLU A 60 -0.77 -2.25 -7.45
CA GLU A 60 -2.20 -2.08 -7.22
C GLU A 60 -2.46 -0.98 -6.22
N ALA A 61 -1.70 -0.92 -5.13
CA ALA A 61 -1.83 0.15 -4.14
C ALA A 61 -1.51 1.53 -4.75
N LEU A 62 -0.46 1.62 -5.58
CA LEU A 62 -0.11 2.85 -6.30
C LEU A 62 -1.23 3.27 -7.27
N LYS A 63 -1.74 2.34 -8.09
CA LYS A 63 -2.83 2.58 -9.04
C LYS A 63 -4.11 3.06 -8.35
N LEU A 64 -4.54 2.35 -7.30
CA LEU A 64 -5.76 2.67 -6.55
C LEU A 64 -5.68 4.03 -5.84
N SER A 65 -4.48 4.49 -5.52
CA SER A 65 -4.27 5.79 -4.87
C SER A 65 -4.33 6.98 -5.82
N GLY A 66 -4.30 6.75 -7.13
CA GLY A 66 -4.19 7.81 -8.11
C GLY A 66 -2.82 8.49 -8.14
N PHE A 67 -1.78 7.90 -7.54
CA PHE A 67 -0.40 8.42 -7.65
C PHE A 67 0.08 8.50 -9.10
N GLU A 68 -0.47 7.66 -9.97
CA GLU A 68 -0.24 7.74 -11.42
C GLU A 68 -0.95 8.93 -12.09
N SER A 69 -1.99 9.49 -11.47
CA SER A 69 -2.84 10.53 -12.07
C SER A 69 -2.36 11.96 -11.84
N GLU A 70 -1.39 12.18 -10.95
CA GLU A 70 -0.82 13.52 -10.69
C GLU A 70 0.58 13.72 -11.30
N ALA A 71 1.25 12.64 -11.73
CA ALA A 71 2.50 12.68 -12.49
C ALA A 71 2.23 13.09 -13.96
N ARG A 72 1.79 14.33 -14.15
CA ARG A 72 1.87 15.24 -15.32
C ARG A 72 1.77 14.74 -16.78
N HIS A 73 1.44 13.49 -17.09
CA HIS A 73 1.22 13.06 -18.47
C HIS A 73 0.09 12.01 -18.57
N PRO A 74 -1.03 12.33 -19.24
CA PRO A 74 -2.01 11.33 -19.66
C PRO A 74 -1.45 10.60 -20.88
N SER A 75 -0.47 9.72 -20.66
CA SER A 75 -0.06 8.70 -21.63
C SER A 75 -0.27 7.37 -20.93
N SER A 76 -1.48 6.84 -21.00
CA SER A 76 -2.00 6.02 -22.11
C SER A 76 -2.01 4.57 -21.67
N ASP A 77 -3.17 4.13 -21.17
CA ASP A 77 -3.81 2.89 -21.56
C ASP A 77 -2.92 1.66 -21.80
N ARG A 78 -1.98 1.34 -20.90
CA ARG A 78 -1.44 -0.02 -20.83
C ARG A 78 -0.62 -0.28 -19.58
N LEU A 79 -1.30 -0.74 -18.53
CA LEU A 79 -0.62 -1.36 -17.39
C LEU A 79 -1.00 -2.82 -17.32
N ASP A 80 -0.71 -3.49 -18.44
CA ASP A 80 -0.60 -4.93 -18.55
C ASP A 80 0.60 -5.31 -17.67
N ALA A 81 0.37 -6.20 -16.70
CA ALA A 81 1.31 -6.57 -15.64
C ALA A 81 2.63 -7.26 -16.10
N CYS A 82 2.98 -7.20 -17.40
CA CYS A 82 4.09 -7.92 -18.01
C CYS A 82 4.99 -7.10 -18.95
N SER A 83 4.84 -5.77 -19.04
CA SER A 83 5.80 -4.89 -19.75
C SER A 83 6.46 -3.99 -18.71
N GLY A 84 7.78 -3.81 -18.78
CA GLY A 84 8.71 -3.28 -17.76
C GLY A 84 8.38 -2.01 -16.95
N ASN A 85 7.22 -1.39 -17.13
CA ASN A 85 6.74 -0.18 -16.46
C ASN A 85 6.35 -0.38 -14.99
N CYS A 86 6.66 -1.54 -14.39
CA CYS A 86 6.42 -1.82 -12.98
C CYS A 86 7.67 -1.63 -12.10
N GLU A 87 8.75 -1.07 -12.65
CA GLU A 87 9.99 -0.85 -11.90
C GLU A 87 9.81 0.20 -10.79
N VAL A 88 10.31 -0.10 -9.60
CA VAL A 88 10.39 0.82 -8.46
C VAL A 88 11.74 0.71 -7.78
N THR A 89 12.19 1.81 -7.19
CA THR A 89 13.38 1.81 -6.31
C THR A 89 12.92 1.82 -4.85
N ILE A 90 13.35 0.82 -4.08
CA ILE A 90 13.03 0.69 -2.65
C ILE A 90 14.12 1.37 -1.81
N ALA A 91 13.73 2.08 -0.75
CA ALA A 91 14.70 2.64 0.19
C ALA A 91 15.44 1.53 0.96
N ASN A 92 16.73 1.74 1.24
CA ASN A 92 17.63 0.73 1.82
C ASN A 92 17.10 0.07 3.10
N GLU A 93 16.42 0.84 3.94
CA GLU A 93 15.85 0.38 5.22
C GLU A 93 14.73 -0.67 5.08
N TRP A 94 14.17 -0.84 3.87
CA TRP A 94 13.09 -1.80 3.60
C TRP A 94 13.57 -3.04 2.85
N LEU A 95 14.83 -3.10 2.39
CA LEU A 95 15.33 -4.22 1.60
C LEU A 95 15.29 -5.54 2.38
N ASP A 96 15.59 -5.49 3.68
CA ASP A 96 15.59 -6.69 4.54
C ASP A 96 14.18 -7.20 4.87
N LYS A 97 13.15 -6.39 4.60
CA LYS A 97 11.74 -6.71 4.88
C LYS A 97 10.99 -7.21 3.64
N VAL A 98 11.55 -6.98 2.46
CA VAL A 98 10.98 -7.42 1.19
C VAL A 98 11.63 -8.75 0.83
N PRO A 99 10.88 -9.74 0.31
CA PRO A 99 11.47 -11.01 -0.13
C PRO A 99 12.59 -10.75 -1.14
N GLU A 100 13.61 -11.61 -1.23
CA GLU A 100 14.67 -11.47 -2.24
C GLU A 100 14.11 -11.52 -3.67
N ARG A 101 14.90 -11.04 -4.64
CA ARG A 101 14.53 -11.10 -6.06
C ARG A 101 14.62 -12.53 -6.56
N THR A 102 13.70 -12.92 -7.42
CA THR A 102 13.86 -14.13 -8.22
C THR A 102 14.85 -13.90 -9.36
N GLU A 103 15.39 -14.97 -9.93
CA GLU A 103 16.26 -14.89 -11.11
C GLU A 103 15.51 -14.29 -12.31
N ASP A 104 14.25 -14.71 -12.52
CA ASP A 104 13.38 -14.16 -13.55
C ASP A 104 13.14 -12.65 -13.38
N GLU A 105 12.94 -12.18 -12.14
CA GLU A 105 12.81 -10.74 -11.85
C GLU A 105 14.09 -9.99 -12.22
N LEU A 106 15.25 -10.57 -11.96
CA LEU A 106 16.53 -9.95 -12.26
C LEU A 106 16.81 -9.87 -13.76
N GLU A 107 16.41 -10.87 -14.54
CA GLU A 107 16.51 -10.85 -16.00
C GLU A 107 15.69 -9.69 -16.59
N VAL A 108 14.42 -9.56 -16.19
CA VAL A 108 13.55 -8.45 -16.63
C VAL A 108 14.13 -7.09 -16.22
N LEU A 109 14.62 -6.95 -14.98
CA LEU A 109 15.25 -5.71 -14.51
C LEU A 109 16.48 -5.33 -15.35
N ARG A 110 17.26 -6.30 -15.84
CA ARG A 110 18.44 -6.02 -16.69
C ARG A 110 18.06 -5.49 -18.07
N ASP A 111 16.90 -5.85 -18.57
CA ASP A 111 16.42 -5.39 -19.89
C ASP A 111 15.81 -3.99 -19.82
N VAL A 112 15.16 -3.64 -18.70
CA VAL A 112 14.41 -2.39 -18.56
C VAL A 112 15.24 -1.28 -17.91
N THR A 113 16.17 -1.64 -17.02
CA THR A 113 16.96 -0.68 -16.23
C THR A 113 18.40 -0.60 -16.75
N LYS A 114 18.87 0.61 -17.09
CA LYS A 114 20.27 0.85 -17.53
C LYS A 114 21.33 0.33 -16.54
N ARG A 115 21.02 0.41 -15.24
CA ARG A 115 21.91 -0.05 -14.17
C ARG A 115 21.11 -0.62 -13.01
N VAL A 116 20.96 -1.93 -12.97
CA VAL A 116 20.30 -2.62 -11.86
C VAL A 116 21.16 -2.53 -10.60
N THR A 117 20.67 -1.82 -9.59
CA THR A 117 21.20 -1.85 -8.21
C THR A 117 20.40 -2.81 -7.32
N LYS A 118 20.81 -3.02 -6.06
CA LYS A 118 20.08 -3.84 -5.07
C LYS A 118 18.74 -3.23 -4.58
N ASN A 119 18.41 -2.02 -5.05
CA ASN A 119 17.19 -1.31 -4.67
C ASN A 119 16.07 -1.43 -5.70
N HIS A 120 16.37 -1.74 -6.96
CA HIS A 120 15.36 -1.86 -8.03
C HIS A 120 14.54 -3.13 -7.88
N ARG A 121 13.23 -3.03 -7.92
CA ARG A 121 12.34 -4.18 -7.85
C ARG A 121 11.20 -4.00 -8.83
N LEU A 122 10.59 -5.10 -9.23
CA LEU A 122 9.31 -5.06 -9.91
C LEU A 122 8.21 -4.93 -8.85
N GLY A 123 7.57 -3.77 -8.79
CA GLY A 123 6.51 -3.47 -7.83
C GLY A 123 5.31 -4.43 -7.91
N CYS A 124 5.11 -5.09 -9.05
CA CYS A 124 4.10 -6.15 -9.19
C CYS A 124 4.44 -7.43 -8.41
N GLN A 125 5.73 -7.70 -8.12
CA GLN A 125 6.19 -8.87 -7.36
C GLN A 125 6.20 -8.64 -5.85
N ILE A 126 6.09 -7.38 -5.41
CA ILE A 126 6.12 -7.02 -4.00
C ILE A 126 4.70 -7.12 -3.44
N GLN A 127 4.47 -8.12 -2.59
CA GLN A 127 3.24 -8.21 -1.81
C GLN A 127 3.33 -7.32 -0.57
N LEU A 128 2.28 -6.53 -0.34
CA LEU A 128 2.18 -5.67 0.82
C LEU A 128 1.89 -6.51 2.07
N THR A 129 2.80 -6.43 3.03
CA THR A 129 2.67 -7.05 4.35
C THR A 129 2.58 -5.98 5.43
N LYS A 130 2.19 -6.38 6.65
CA LYS A 130 2.11 -5.45 7.78
C LYS A 130 3.46 -4.81 8.12
N ASP A 131 4.55 -5.52 7.89
CA ASP A 131 5.90 -5.06 8.22
C ASP A 131 6.42 -3.97 7.28
N LEU A 132 5.73 -3.76 6.15
CA LEU A 132 5.97 -2.72 5.15
C LEU A 132 5.15 -1.44 5.41
N ASP A 133 4.48 -1.31 6.56
CA ASP A 133 3.79 -0.05 6.91
C ASP A 133 4.80 1.10 7.08
N GLY A 134 4.65 2.13 6.26
CA GLY A 134 5.57 3.24 6.14
C GLY A 134 6.62 3.09 5.04
N MET A 135 6.55 2.03 4.22
CA MET A 135 7.52 1.76 3.16
C MET A 135 7.72 2.95 2.24
N VAL A 136 8.99 3.26 1.94
CA VAL A 136 9.35 4.33 1.00
C VAL A 136 9.81 3.73 -0.32
N VAL A 137 9.14 4.14 -1.40
CA VAL A 137 9.46 3.74 -2.78
C VAL A 137 9.57 4.96 -3.66
N SER A 138 10.39 4.89 -4.70
CA SER A 138 10.53 5.91 -5.73
C SER A 138 10.22 5.31 -7.09
N LYS A 139 9.50 6.06 -7.94
CA LYS A 139 9.37 5.69 -9.35
C LYS A 139 10.71 5.94 -10.06
N VAL A 140 11.05 5.09 -11.02
CA VAL A 140 12.23 5.26 -11.88
C VAL A 140 11.76 5.94 -13.16
N GLU A 141 12.52 6.93 -13.64
CA GLU A 141 12.25 7.68 -14.87
C GLU A 141 12.06 6.70 -16.05
N GLU A 142 10.97 6.86 -16.80
CA GLU A 142 10.78 6.10 -18.03
C GLU A 142 11.70 6.61 -19.14
N LYS A 143 12.31 5.70 -19.91
CA LYS A 143 13.15 6.09 -21.05
C LYS A 143 12.30 6.92 -22.05
N PRO A 144 12.72 8.13 -22.44
CA PRO A 144 12.09 8.84 -23.54
C PRO A 144 12.10 7.96 -24.79
N PHE A 145 10.93 7.80 -25.43
CA PHE A 145 10.82 7.13 -26.72
C PHE A 145 11.72 7.85 -27.73
N GLU A 146 12.77 7.17 -28.19
CA GLU A 146 13.51 7.60 -29.37
C GLU A 146 12.65 7.26 -30.59
N ILE A 147 12.06 8.29 -31.19
CA ILE A 147 11.36 8.17 -32.47
C ILE A 147 12.44 8.00 -33.56
N PRO A 148 12.40 6.93 -34.38
CA PRO A 148 13.33 6.73 -35.48
C PRO A 148 13.19 7.79 -36.59
#